data_AF-A0A1E2WM92-F1
#
_entry.id   AF-A0A1E2WM92-F1
#
_cell.length_a   1.000
_cell.length_b   1.000
_cell.length_c   1.000
_cell.angle_alpha   90.00
_cell.angle_beta   90.00
_cell.angle_gamma   90.00
#
_symmetry.space_group_name_H-M   'P 1'
#
loop_
_entity.id
_entity.type
_entity.pdbx_description
1 polymer ?
#
loop_
_entity_poly.entity_id
_entity_poly.type
_entity_poly.pdbx_seq_one_letter_code
_entity_poly.pdbx_strand_id
1 'polypeptide(L)'
;MLNYNPLHCLPSSEELPDSNDTPVDNEVQNLIPGLLKTILALVWCDRWDWFFGVDMGIYYDPEKSAIVPDGFLSLGVKRFIDEDLRISYVLWEEKQPPTLALEVVSQIYREEYNIKKEFYAKELGILYYVVYSPLRRKKTPLEVYRLVDGEYILMSGNPVWLPEIGLGIGRERGIYQGIVREWLYWYDEEGQRWLTPEERIREAEERAAFEEQRRVEAEQKVKMLIERLNALGVDPETLL
;
A
#
# COMPACT_ATOMS: atom_id res chain seq x y z
N MET A 1 5.11 22.05 -13.03
CA MET A 1 4.72 21.22 -14.18
C MET A 1 5.91 21.14 -15.12
N LEU A 2 6.40 19.94 -15.36
CA LEU A 2 7.40 19.68 -16.41
C LEU A 2 6.72 19.94 -17.76
N ASN A 3 7.28 20.86 -18.55
CA ASN A 3 6.66 21.31 -19.80
C ASN A 3 7.24 20.51 -20.97
N TYR A 4 6.61 19.40 -21.31
CA TYR A 4 7.05 18.54 -22.41
C TYR A 4 6.51 19.05 -23.76
N ASN A 5 7.39 19.21 -24.75
CA ASN A 5 7.01 19.59 -26.11
C ASN A 5 6.66 18.33 -26.92
N PRO A 6 5.42 18.17 -27.43
CA PRO A 6 5.00 17.01 -28.22
C PRO A 6 5.77 16.81 -29.53
N LEU A 7 6.50 17.84 -30.00
CA LEU A 7 7.33 17.76 -31.21
C LEU A 7 8.72 17.16 -30.96
N HIS A 8 9.10 16.94 -29.69
CA HIS A 8 10.33 16.23 -29.36
C HIS A 8 10.04 14.73 -29.43
N CYS A 9 10.80 14.00 -30.25
CA CYS A 9 10.79 12.52 -30.24
C CYS A 9 11.47 12.05 -28.94
N LEU A 10 10.68 11.93 -27.87
CA LEU A 10 11.13 11.43 -26.57
C LEU A 10 11.14 9.89 -26.59
N PRO A 11 12.09 9.25 -25.90
CA PRO A 11 12.15 7.79 -25.82
C PRO A 11 10.94 7.21 -25.08
N SER A 12 10.51 6.00 -25.44
CA SER A 12 9.46 5.28 -24.71
C SER A 12 10.02 4.53 -23.49
N SER A 13 9.14 4.00 -22.64
CA SER A 13 9.54 3.12 -21.54
C SER A 13 10.32 1.87 -22.00
N GLU A 14 10.13 1.42 -23.24
CA GLU A 14 10.81 0.24 -23.81
C GLU A 14 12.26 0.54 -24.25
N GLU A 15 12.57 1.81 -24.52
CA GLU A 15 13.89 2.24 -24.99
C GLU A 15 14.80 2.67 -23.83
N LEU A 16 14.28 2.68 -22.60
CA LEU A 16 14.95 3.15 -21.40
C LEU A 16 15.38 1.98 -20.49
N PRO A 17 16.50 2.10 -19.76
CA PRO A 17 16.90 1.07 -18.79
C PRO A 17 15.84 0.79 -17.72
N ASP A 18 15.71 -0.48 -17.33
CA ASP A 18 14.73 -0.93 -16.34
C ASP A 18 15.38 -1.38 -15.00
N SER A 19 16.71 -1.38 -14.92
CA SER A 19 17.49 -1.75 -13.73
C SER A 19 18.57 -0.70 -13.44
N ASN A 20 18.82 -0.42 -12.16
CA ASN A 20 19.97 0.34 -11.71
C ASN A 20 21.01 -0.62 -11.10
N ASP A 21 22.29 -0.51 -11.46
CA ASP A 21 23.36 -1.38 -10.94
C ASP A 21 23.76 -1.03 -9.48
N THR A 22 22.80 -0.65 -8.63
CA THR A 22 23.02 -0.26 -7.23
C THR A 22 22.98 -1.46 -6.26
N PRO A 23 23.58 -1.35 -5.05
CA PRO A 23 23.59 -2.44 -4.07
C PRO A 23 22.18 -2.88 -3.70
N VAL A 24 21.99 -4.19 -3.59
CA VAL A 24 20.69 -4.83 -3.34
C VAL A 24 20.05 -4.33 -2.04
N ASP A 25 18.79 -3.94 -2.11
CA ASP A 25 17.94 -3.58 -0.98
C ASP A 25 17.93 -4.66 0.11
N ASN A 26 17.79 -4.21 1.36
CA ASN A 26 17.58 -5.15 2.47
C ASN A 26 16.12 -5.63 2.52
N GLU A 27 15.87 -6.76 3.20
CA GLU A 27 14.55 -7.40 3.26
C GLU A 27 13.41 -6.45 3.68
N VAL A 28 13.68 -5.48 4.55
CA VAL A 28 12.68 -4.52 5.02
C VAL A 28 12.28 -3.51 3.94
N GLN A 29 13.24 -3.09 3.11
CA GLN A 29 13.01 -2.20 1.97
C GLN A 29 12.13 -2.86 0.92
N ASN A 30 12.24 -4.18 0.75
CA ASN A 30 11.38 -4.94 -0.16
C ASN A 30 9.97 -5.18 0.43
N LEU A 31 9.88 -5.58 1.69
CA LEU A 31 8.61 -6.02 2.29
C LEU A 31 7.62 -4.88 2.55
N ILE A 32 8.09 -3.68 2.89
CA ILE A 32 7.19 -2.57 3.26
C ILE A 32 6.40 -2.02 2.06
N PRO A 33 7.03 -1.65 0.93
CA PRO A 33 6.30 -1.21 -0.26
C PRO A 33 5.39 -2.32 -0.80
N GLY A 34 5.85 -3.58 -0.77
CA GLY A 34 5.04 -4.75 -1.13
C GLY A 34 3.77 -4.86 -0.29
N LEU A 35 3.88 -4.79 1.04
CA LEU A 35 2.75 -4.77 1.97
C LEU A 35 1.75 -3.64 1.64
N LEU A 36 2.24 -2.42 1.49
CA LEU A 36 1.40 -1.26 1.20
C LEU A 36 0.67 -1.41 -0.14
N LYS A 37 1.35 -1.90 -1.19
CA LYS A 37 0.76 -2.19 -2.50
C LYS A 37 -0.33 -3.25 -2.40
N THR A 38 -0.07 -4.32 -1.65
CA THR A 38 -1.03 -5.41 -1.45
C THR A 38 -2.29 -4.94 -0.71
N ILE A 39 -2.15 -4.13 0.34
CA ILE A 39 -3.30 -3.54 1.05
C ILE A 39 -4.09 -2.62 0.11
N LEU A 40 -3.43 -1.74 -0.67
CA LEU A 40 -4.12 -0.89 -1.64
C LEU A 40 -4.89 -1.72 -2.67
N ALA A 41 -4.29 -2.79 -3.20
CA ALA A 41 -4.96 -3.65 -4.17
C ALA A 41 -6.26 -4.28 -3.62
N LEU A 42 -6.34 -4.50 -2.31
CA LEU A 42 -7.55 -4.96 -1.63
C LEU A 42 -8.57 -3.84 -1.38
N VAL A 43 -8.12 -2.70 -0.84
CA VAL A 43 -8.99 -1.57 -0.48
C VAL A 43 -9.58 -0.90 -1.74
N TRP A 44 -8.80 -0.88 -2.82
CA TRP A 44 -9.11 -0.27 -4.09
C TRP A 44 -9.29 -1.32 -5.20
N CYS A 45 -9.88 -2.48 -4.86
CA CYS A 45 -10.08 -3.58 -5.81
C CYS A 45 -10.85 -3.14 -7.06
N ASP A 46 -11.88 -2.28 -6.89
CA ASP A 46 -12.75 -1.79 -7.97
C ASP A 46 -12.31 -0.43 -8.53
N ARG A 47 -11.17 0.11 -8.07
CA ARG A 47 -10.62 1.39 -8.51
C ARG A 47 -9.51 1.15 -9.54
N TRP A 48 -9.56 1.88 -10.66
CA TRP A 48 -8.68 1.67 -11.82
C TRP A 48 -7.83 2.89 -12.21
N ASP A 49 -7.98 4.01 -11.49
CA ASP A 49 -7.30 5.30 -11.70
C ASP A 49 -6.13 5.51 -10.72
N TRP A 50 -5.33 4.48 -10.47
CA TRP A 50 -4.13 4.59 -9.61
C TRP A 50 -3.05 3.57 -10.02
N PHE A 51 -1.80 3.88 -9.72
CA PHE A 51 -0.68 2.96 -9.88
C PHE A 51 0.26 3.04 -8.68
N PHE A 52 0.72 1.89 -8.18
CA PHE A 52 1.74 1.81 -7.13
C PHE A 52 2.96 1.05 -7.63
N GLY A 53 4.05 1.80 -7.82
CA GLY A 53 5.37 1.26 -8.19
C GLY A 53 6.16 0.87 -6.95
N VAL A 54 6.96 -0.18 -7.08
CA VAL A 54 7.91 -0.67 -6.05
C VAL A 54 9.22 -0.88 -6.77
N ASP A 55 10.30 -0.28 -6.27
CA ASP A 55 11.64 -0.33 -6.88
C ASP A 55 11.60 -0.11 -8.41
N MET A 56 10.84 0.92 -8.83
CA MET A 56 10.59 1.21 -10.24
C MET A 56 11.10 2.60 -10.59
N GLY A 57 11.85 2.69 -11.69
CA GLY A 57 12.40 3.94 -12.20
C GLY A 57 11.33 4.91 -12.67
N ILE A 58 11.40 6.14 -12.16
CA ILE A 58 10.63 7.29 -12.63
C ILE A 58 11.54 8.10 -13.56
N TYR A 59 11.16 8.15 -14.83
CA TYR A 59 11.83 8.97 -15.84
C TYR A 59 11.15 10.32 -15.97
N TYR A 60 11.90 11.37 -15.65
CA TYR A 60 11.43 12.76 -15.64
C TYR A 60 12.10 13.63 -16.70
N ASP A 61 13.25 13.19 -17.20
CA ASP A 61 14.06 13.86 -18.21
C ASP A 61 14.72 12.76 -19.07
N PRO A 62 14.59 12.79 -20.41
CA PRO A 62 15.10 11.73 -21.29
C PRO A 62 16.63 11.64 -21.32
N GLU A 63 17.34 12.69 -20.89
CA GLU A 63 18.81 12.73 -20.89
C GLU A 63 19.40 12.39 -19.52
N LYS A 64 18.56 12.17 -18.50
CA LYS A 64 18.98 11.86 -17.14
C LYS A 64 18.56 10.46 -16.74
N SER A 65 19.33 9.88 -15.81
CA SER A 65 18.97 8.62 -15.18
C SER A 65 17.65 8.75 -14.41
N ALA A 66 16.87 7.67 -14.41
CA ALA A 66 15.67 7.58 -13.59
C ALA A 66 16.00 7.76 -12.10
N ILE A 67 15.04 8.32 -11.37
CA ILE A 67 15.03 8.22 -9.91
C ILE A 67 14.24 6.98 -9.52
N VAL A 68 14.75 6.22 -8.54
CA VAL A 68 14.11 4.97 -8.09
C VAL A 68 13.76 5.12 -6.61
N PRO A 69 12.48 5.34 -6.26
CA PRO A 69 11.98 5.26 -4.90
C PRO A 69 11.70 3.80 -4.51
N ASP A 70 11.83 3.47 -3.22
CA ASP A 70 11.44 2.15 -2.69
C ASP A 70 9.95 1.87 -2.96
N GLY A 71 9.12 2.90 -2.97
CA GLY A 71 7.79 2.84 -3.55
C GLY A 71 7.20 4.20 -3.88
N PHE A 72 6.20 4.25 -4.75
CA PHE A 72 5.45 5.46 -5.03
C PHE A 72 4.01 5.17 -5.44
N LEU A 73 3.13 6.13 -5.23
CA LEU A 73 1.72 6.08 -5.63
C LEU A 73 1.41 7.25 -6.57
N SER A 74 0.84 6.95 -7.73
CA SER A 74 0.23 7.92 -8.64
C SER A 74 -1.28 7.74 -8.69
N LEU A 75 -2.02 8.84 -8.55
CA LEU A 75 -3.47 8.88 -8.75
C LEU A 75 -3.81 9.50 -10.11
N GLY A 76 -4.95 9.12 -10.69
CA GLY A 76 -5.41 9.62 -11.98
C GLY A 76 -4.77 8.94 -13.20
N VAL A 77 -3.93 7.92 -12.98
CA VAL A 77 -3.31 7.11 -14.05
C VAL A 77 -3.94 5.73 -14.11
N LYS A 78 -3.89 5.08 -15.27
CA LYS A 78 -4.46 3.72 -15.42
C LYS A 78 -3.74 2.74 -14.50
N ARG A 79 -4.47 1.86 -13.81
CA ARG A 79 -3.86 0.80 -12.99
C ARG A 79 -3.07 -0.21 -13.82
N PHE A 80 -3.61 -0.58 -14.97
CA PHE A 80 -2.99 -1.46 -15.95
C PHE A 80 -3.04 -0.79 -17.32
N ILE A 81 -1.95 -0.87 -18.09
CA ILE A 81 -1.91 -0.39 -19.47
C ILE A 81 -2.44 -1.50 -20.38
N ASP A 82 -1.84 -2.68 -20.26
CA ASP A 82 -2.15 -3.93 -20.95
C ASP A 82 -1.63 -5.13 -20.12
N GLU A 83 -1.49 -6.30 -20.75
CA GLU A 83 -1.00 -7.53 -20.12
C GLU A 83 0.51 -7.53 -19.81
N ASP A 84 1.29 -6.69 -20.49
CA ASP A 84 2.74 -6.58 -20.31
C ASP A 84 3.12 -5.65 -19.15
N LEU A 85 2.13 -4.93 -18.61
CA LEU A 85 2.28 -4.02 -17.46
C LEU A 85 3.28 -2.89 -17.74
N ARG A 86 3.72 -2.20 -16.68
CA ARG A 86 4.68 -1.09 -16.78
C ARG A 86 6.09 -1.60 -16.54
N ILE A 87 6.99 -1.28 -17.46
CA ILE A 87 8.43 -1.49 -17.31
C ILE A 87 9.03 -0.37 -16.44
N SER A 88 8.65 0.88 -16.72
CA SER A 88 9.08 2.05 -15.97
C SER A 88 7.96 3.09 -15.88
N TYR A 89 8.16 4.12 -15.07
CA TYR A 89 7.19 5.21 -14.90
C TYR A 89 7.68 6.47 -15.60
N VAL A 90 7.23 6.66 -16.84
CA VAL A 90 7.73 7.72 -17.72
C VAL A 90 6.78 8.92 -17.67
N LEU A 91 7.25 10.06 -17.16
CA LEU A 91 6.38 11.22 -16.89
C LEU A 91 5.78 11.86 -18.15
N TRP A 92 6.46 11.79 -19.29
CA TRP A 92 5.90 12.31 -20.54
C TRP A 92 4.87 11.37 -21.20
N GLU A 93 4.88 10.08 -20.84
CA GLU A 93 3.84 9.12 -21.25
C GLU A 93 2.64 9.20 -20.30
N GLU A 94 2.88 9.16 -18.99
CA GLU A 94 1.87 9.16 -17.94
C GLU A 94 1.21 10.54 -17.75
N LYS A 95 1.94 11.62 -18.04
CA LYS A 95 1.52 13.04 -17.90
C LYS A 95 1.07 13.42 -16.49
N GLN A 96 1.44 12.62 -15.51
CA GLN A 96 1.05 12.77 -14.11
C GLN A 96 2.24 12.39 -13.23
N PRO A 97 2.74 13.28 -12.36
CA PRO A 97 3.75 12.91 -11.38
C PRO A 97 3.15 12.04 -10.27
N PRO A 98 3.98 11.26 -9.55
CA PRO A 98 3.54 10.58 -8.34
C PRO A 98 2.91 11.54 -7.33
N THR A 99 1.83 11.09 -6.73
CA THR A 99 1.17 11.76 -5.61
C THR A 99 1.96 11.54 -4.32
N LEU A 100 2.58 10.38 -4.15
CA LEU A 100 3.37 10.02 -2.98
C LEU A 100 4.64 9.28 -3.36
N ALA A 101 5.75 9.60 -2.70
CA ALA A 101 6.99 8.82 -2.71
C ALA A 101 7.29 8.26 -1.31
N LEU A 102 7.80 7.03 -1.27
CA LEU A 102 8.15 6.28 -0.08
C LEU A 102 9.63 5.91 -0.12
N GLU A 103 10.33 6.15 1.00
CA GLU A 103 11.71 5.72 1.23
C GLU A 103 11.79 4.98 2.57
N VAL A 104 12.36 3.78 2.54
CA VAL A 104 12.59 2.90 3.68
C VAL A 104 14.09 2.85 3.95
N VAL A 105 14.54 3.52 5.01
CA VAL A 105 15.97 3.78 5.23
C VAL A 105 16.49 3.11 6.50
N SER A 106 17.52 2.27 6.36
CA SER A 106 18.19 1.62 7.49
C SER A 106 19.16 2.57 8.22
N GLN A 107 19.87 3.39 7.45
CA GLN A 107 20.70 4.50 7.90
C GLN A 107 20.41 5.72 7.05
N ILE A 108 20.38 6.89 7.69
CA ILE A 108 20.09 8.14 6.99
C ILE A 108 21.38 8.89 6.80
N TYR A 109 21.96 8.75 5.61
CA TYR A 109 22.98 9.67 5.14
C TYR A 109 22.30 11.01 4.88
N ARG A 110 22.60 12.00 5.73
CA ARG A 110 21.89 13.29 5.77
C ARG A 110 21.90 14.00 4.41
N GLU A 111 22.99 13.85 3.65
CA GLU A 111 23.14 14.44 2.33
C GLU A 111 22.21 13.79 1.31
N GLU A 112 22.22 12.46 1.18
CA GLU A 112 21.34 11.72 0.28
C GLU A 112 19.86 11.98 0.58
N TYR A 113 19.49 11.96 1.86
CA TYR A 113 18.13 12.27 2.30
C TYR A 113 17.70 13.70 1.88
N ASN A 114 18.56 14.69 2.08
CA ASN A 114 18.24 16.07 1.71
C ASN A 114 18.16 16.24 0.18
N ILE A 115 19.06 15.59 -0.56
CA ILE A 115 19.08 15.63 -2.03
C ILE A 115 17.78 15.04 -2.59
N LYS A 116 17.40 13.82 -2.18
CA LYS A 116 16.14 13.19 -2.62
C LYS A 116 14.93 14.02 -2.22
N LYS A 117 14.90 14.53 -0.99
CA LYS A 117 13.79 15.37 -0.50
C LYS A 117 13.63 16.65 -1.33
N GLU A 118 14.70 17.37 -1.61
CA GLU A 118 14.64 18.56 -2.46
C GLU A 118 14.26 18.22 -3.90
N PHE A 119 14.79 17.12 -4.44
CA PHE A 119 14.47 16.65 -5.78
C PHE A 119 12.98 16.32 -5.93
N TYR A 120 12.41 15.54 -5.00
CA TYR A 120 10.98 15.21 -4.99
C TYR A 120 10.09 16.46 -4.89
N ALA A 121 10.50 17.46 -4.10
CA ALA A 121 9.76 18.71 -3.95
C ALA A 121 9.83 19.60 -5.19
N LYS A 122 11.05 19.90 -5.68
CA LYS A 122 11.31 20.98 -6.64
C LYS A 122 11.27 20.51 -8.09
N GLU A 123 11.78 19.31 -8.36
CA GLU A 123 11.86 18.79 -9.73
C GLU A 123 10.60 18.02 -10.11
N LEU A 124 10.10 17.16 -9.21
CA LEU A 124 8.93 16.31 -9.50
C LEU A 124 7.60 16.87 -8.98
N GLY A 125 7.63 17.69 -7.92
CA GLY A 125 6.41 18.22 -7.31
C GLY A 125 5.55 17.14 -6.64
N ILE A 126 6.17 16.10 -6.08
CA ILE A 126 5.45 15.00 -5.42
C ILE A 126 4.77 15.54 -4.16
N LEU A 127 3.45 15.35 -4.06
CA LEU A 127 2.67 15.97 -2.99
C LEU A 127 3.02 15.42 -1.61
N TYR A 128 3.24 14.11 -1.49
CA TYR A 128 3.54 13.45 -0.23
C TYR A 128 4.90 12.77 -0.26
N TYR A 129 5.72 13.02 0.76
CA TYR A 129 6.99 12.32 0.93
C TYR A 129 7.00 11.59 2.25
N VAL A 130 7.07 10.26 2.19
CA VAL A 130 7.03 9.37 3.35
C VAL A 130 8.40 8.73 3.53
N VAL A 131 8.94 8.88 4.74
CA VAL A 131 10.22 8.25 5.10
C VAL A 131 10.02 7.39 6.33
N TYR A 132 10.35 6.11 6.20
CA TYR A 132 10.32 5.15 7.29
C TYR A 132 11.71 4.63 7.62
N SER A 133 12.11 4.80 8.87
CA SER A 133 13.42 4.40 9.37
C SER A 133 13.28 3.60 10.67
N PRO A 134 13.16 2.26 10.58
CA PRO A 134 12.84 1.41 11.73
C PRO A 134 13.95 1.40 12.80
N LEU A 135 15.20 1.66 12.41
CA LEU A 135 16.36 1.64 13.31
C LEU A 135 16.63 2.99 13.98
N ARG A 136 15.82 4.02 13.68
CA ARG A 136 16.05 5.38 14.15
C ARG A 136 15.75 5.49 15.64
N ARG A 137 16.75 5.91 16.44
CA ARG A 137 16.62 6.02 17.90
C ARG A 137 16.24 7.42 18.42
N LYS A 138 16.55 8.48 17.66
CA LYS A 138 16.46 9.88 18.14
C LYS A 138 15.24 10.65 17.64
N LYS A 139 14.64 10.25 16.51
CA LYS A 139 13.41 10.84 15.98
C LYS A 139 12.38 9.76 15.78
N THR A 140 11.15 10.15 15.44
CA THR A 140 10.11 9.22 15.04
C THR A 140 10.58 8.35 13.87
N PRO A 141 10.29 7.03 13.90
CA PRO A 141 10.59 6.13 12.79
C PRO A 141 9.87 6.51 11.50
N LEU A 142 8.65 7.05 11.59
CA LEU A 142 7.88 7.55 10.46
C LEU A 142 7.92 9.08 10.41
N GLU A 143 8.27 9.62 9.25
CA GLU A 143 8.12 11.03 8.88
C GLU A 143 7.25 11.11 7.64
N VAL A 144 6.21 11.94 7.67
CA VAL A 144 5.32 12.18 6.54
C VAL A 144 5.36 13.67 6.26
N TYR A 145 5.71 14.05 5.04
CA TYR A 145 5.75 15.44 4.61
C TYR A 145 4.68 15.69 3.55
N ARG A 146 4.09 16.89 3.58
CA ARG A 146 3.22 17.41 2.50
C ARG A 146 3.89 18.60 1.83
N LEU A 147 3.85 18.62 0.51
CA LEU A 147 4.35 19.73 -0.30
C LEU A 147 3.38 20.91 -0.20
N VAL A 148 3.87 22.06 0.25
CA VAL A 148 3.12 23.32 0.35
C VAL A 148 4.03 24.42 -0.18
N ASP A 149 3.58 25.14 -1.21
CA ASP A 149 4.33 26.22 -1.85
C ASP A 149 5.77 25.85 -2.25
N GLY A 150 5.95 24.60 -2.72
CA GLY A 150 7.25 24.08 -3.16
C GLY A 150 8.15 23.56 -2.04
N GLU A 151 7.70 23.59 -0.78
CA GLU A 151 8.47 23.14 0.37
C GLU A 151 7.74 22.03 1.14
N TYR A 152 8.50 21.06 1.65
CA TYR A 152 7.95 19.94 2.41
C TYR A 152 7.74 20.28 3.88
N ILE A 153 6.48 20.35 4.31
CA ILE A 153 6.08 20.55 5.70
C ILE A 153 5.84 19.20 6.38
N LEU A 154 6.47 18.98 7.53
CA LEU A 154 6.29 17.76 8.33
C LEU A 154 4.87 17.71 8.90
N MET A 155 4.17 16.62 8.63
CA MET A 155 2.88 16.31 9.20
C MET A 155 3.05 15.53 10.51
N SER A 156 2.10 15.71 11.43
CA SER A 156 2.09 15.04 12.73
C SER A 156 0.90 14.09 12.82
N GLY A 157 1.07 13.00 13.56
CA GLY A 157 0.03 11.97 13.73
C GLY A 157 0.58 10.55 13.55
N ASN A 158 -0.22 9.58 13.98
CA ASN A 158 -0.08 8.17 13.63
C ASN A 158 -1.45 7.50 13.83
N PRO A 159 -2.24 7.28 12.76
CA PRO A 159 -1.90 7.55 11.36
C PRO A 159 -1.86 9.05 11.01
N VAL A 160 -1.22 9.37 9.89
CA VAL A 160 -1.27 10.69 9.24
C VAL A 160 -2.27 10.59 8.09
N TRP A 161 -3.36 11.37 8.16
CA TRP A 161 -4.38 11.41 7.11
C TRP A 161 -3.86 12.16 5.87
N LEU A 162 -4.07 11.58 4.68
CA LEU A 162 -3.64 12.14 3.39
C LEU A 162 -4.88 12.45 2.53
N PRO A 163 -5.44 13.67 2.61
CA PRO A 163 -6.75 13.99 2.02
C PRO A 163 -6.90 13.67 0.53
N GLU A 164 -5.89 13.96 -0.28
CA GLU A 164 -5.90 13.74 -1.74
C GLU A 164 -5.83 12.26 -2.10
N ILE A 165 -5.35 11.41 -1.18
CA ILE A 165 -5.32 9.96 -1.32
C ILE A 165 -6.61 9.34 -0.77
N GLY A 166 -7.21 9.95 0.24
CA GLY A 166 -8.39 9.42 0.93
C GLY A 166 -8.06 8.23 1.85
N LEU A 167 -6.80 8.16 2.30
CA LEU A 167 -6.30 7.14 3.23
C LEU A 167 -5.33 7.78 4.23
N GLY A 168 -5.24 7.19 5.41
CA GLY A 168 -4.17 7.49 6.36
C GLY A 168 -2.99 6.56 6.16
N ILE A 169 -1.77 7.04 6.48
CA ILE A 169 -0.58 6.19 6.56
C ILE A 169 -0.02 6.22 7.98
N GLY A 170 0.31 5.06 8.51
CA GLY A 170 0.77 4.95 9.89
C GLY A 170 1.54 3.66 10.13
N ARG A 171 2.01 3.52 11.36
CA ARG A 171 2.78 2.36 11.83
C ARG A 171 2.07 1.67 12.98
N GLU A 172 2.06 0.36 12.93
CA GLU A 172 1.51 -0.50 13.98
C GLU A 172 2.31 -1.80 14.05
N ARG A 173 2.30 -2.45 15.22
CA ARG A 173 2.90 -3.79 15.36
C ARG A 173 1.90 -4.82 14.88
N GLY A 174 2.27 -5.58 13.86
CA GLY A 174 1.43 -6.61 13.27
C GLY A 174 2.24 -7.80 12.76
N ILE A 175 1.56 -8.67 12.02
CA ILE A 175 2.15 -9.85 11.38
C ILE A 175 1.97 -9.74 9.86
N TYR A 176 3.05 -9.88 9.12
CA TYR A 176 3.03 -9.95 7.67
C TYR A 176 4.03 -11.01 7.22
N GLN A 177 3.60 -11.91 6.32
CA GLN A 177 4.39 -13.09 5.93
C GLN A 177 4.95 -13.89 7.13
N GLY A 178 4.20 -13.98 8.22
CA GLY A 178 4.62 -14.68 9.45
C GLY A 178 5.59 -13.91 10.36
N ILE A 179 6.02 -12.70 9.97
CA ILE A 179 7.01 -11.91 10.70
C ILE A 179 6.30 -10.87 11.57
N VAL A 180 6.51 -10.97 12.89
CA VAL A 180 5.92 -10.05 13.88
C VAL A 180 6.85 -8.86 14.15
N ARG A 181 6.45 -7.66 13.71
CA ARG A 181 7.21 -6.42 13.91
C ARG A 181 6.34 -5.19 13.69
N GLU A 182 6.93 -4.01 13.84
CA GLU A 182 6.31 -2.78 13.34
C GLU A 182 6.36 -2.75 11.81
N TRP A 183 5.22 -2.47 11.22
CA TRP A 183 4.99 -2.34 9.78
C TRP A 183 4.29 -1.02 9.47
N LEU A 184 4.27 -0.64 8.19
CA LEU A 184 3.42 0.45 7.70
C LEU A 184 2.12 -0.11 7.15
N TYR A 185 1.04 0.63 7.39
CA TYR A 185 -0.30 0.28 6.93
C TYR A 185 -1.03 1.51 6.41
N TRP A 186 -2.05 1.23 5.60
CA TRP A 186 -3.08 2.20 5.27
C TRP A 186 -4.19 2.18 6.33
N TYR A 187 -4.82 3.33 6.54
CA TYR A 187 -5.89 3.53 7.51
C TYR A 187 -7.09 4.20 6.83
N ASP A 188 -8.29 3.95 7.32
CA ASP A 188 -9.49 4.67 6.92
C ASP A 188 -9.62 6.04 7.61
N GLU A 189 -10.71 6.75 7.33
CA GLU A 189 -10.97 8.11 7.83
C GLU A 189 -11.16 8.15 9.35
N GLU A 190 -11.67 7.05 9.91
CA GLU A 190 -11.84 6.82 11.34
C GLU A 190 -10.52 6.47 12.05
N GLY A 191 -9.44 6.28 11.29
CA GLY A 191 -8.13 5.91 11.80
C GLY A 191 -8.01 4.43 12.16
N GLN A 192 -8.89 3.57 11.63
CA GLN A 192 -8.76 2.12 11.72
C GLN A 192 -7.83 1.60 10.63
N ARG A 193 -6.98 0.66 11.03
CA ARG A 193 -6.00 0.05 10.14
C ARG A 193 -6.69 -0.91 9.18
N TRP A 194 -6.38 -0.80 7.89
CA TRP A 194 -6.76 -1.83 6.92
C TRP A 194 -5.98 -3.12 7.17
N LEU A 195 -6.72 -4.23 7.22
CA LEU A 195 -6.17 -5.56 7.39
C LEU A 195 -5.38 -6.01 6.16
N THR A 196 -4.31 -6.78 6.39
CA THR A 196 -3.60 -7.46 5.30
C THR A 196 -4.45 -8.58 4.70
N PRO A 197 -4.13 -9.11 3.51
CA PRO A 197 -4.83 -10.28 2.99
C PRO A 197 -4.77 -11.47 3.95
N GLU A 198 -3.63 -11.72 4.59
CA GLU A 198 -3.50 -12.84 5.53
C GLU A 198 -4.40 -12.66 6.76
N GLU A 199 -4.53 -11.43 7.27
CA GLU A 199 -5.43 -11.12 8.36
C GLU A 199 -6.90 -11.29 7.95
N ARG A 200 -7.30 -10.81 6.76
CA ARG A 200 -8.67 -10.97 6.25
C ARG A 200 -9.04 -12.43 6.02
N ILE A 201 -8.10 -13.24 5.48
CA ILE A 201 -8.30 -14.67 5.28
C ILE A 201 -8.50 -15.35 6.63
N ARG A 202 -7.63 -15.08 7.61
CA ARG A 202 -7.74 -15.67 8.95
C ARG A 202 -9.07 -15.31 9.62
N GLU A 203 -9.49 -14.05 9.57
CA GLU A 203 -10.79 -13.65 10.12
C GLU A 203 -11.96 -14.33 9.40
N ALA A 204 -11.86 -14.57 8.11
CA ALA A 204 -12.91 -15.27 7.36
C ALA A 204 -12.97 -16.76 7.75
N GLU A 205 -11.82 -17.41 7.89
CA GLU A 205 -11.71 -18.81 8.35
C GLU A 205 -12.24 -19.00 9.77
N GLU A 206 -11.87 -18.11 10.69
CA GLU A 206 -12.36 -18.13 12.08
C GLU A 206 -13.88 -17.94 12.15
N ARG A 207 -14.43 -17.02 11.36
CA ARG A 207 -15.88 -16.82 11.26
C ARG A 207 -16.59 -18.05 10.70
N ALA A 208 -16.08 -18.62 9.61
CA ALA A 208 -16.66 -19.81 9.00
C ALA A 208 -16.63 -21.02 9.96
N ALA A 209 -15.53 -21.22 10.67
CA ALA A 209 -15.41 -22.29 11.67
C ALA A 209 -16.39 -22.12 12.83
N PHE A 210 -16.56 -20.88 13.30
CA PHE A 210 -17.52 -20.57 14.35
C PHE A 210 -18.97 -20.80 13.91
N GLU A 211 -19.33 -20.38 12.70
CA GLU A 211 -20.67 -20.61 12.14
C GLU A 211 -20.97 -22.10 11.94
N GLU A 212 -20.00 -22.87 11.44
CA GLU A 212 -20.13 -24.32 11.28
C GLU A 212 -20.36 -25.01 12.64
N GLN A 213 -19.58 -24.64 13.67
CA GLN A 213 -19.78 -25.18 15.01
C GLN A 213 -21.18 -24.89 15.54
N ARG A 214 -21.68 -23.65 15.36
CA ARG A 214 -23.04 -23.29 15.79
C ARG A 214 -24.11 -24.08 15.03
N ARG A 215 -23.92 -24.35 13.74
CA ARG A 215 -24.84 -25.16 12.94
C ARG A 215 -24.91 -26.59 13.46
N VAL A 216 -23.75 -27.23 13.68
CA VAL A 216 -23.67 -28.59 14.21
C VAL A 216 -24.32 -28.70 15.60
N GLU A 217 -24.08 -27.74 16.49
CA GLU A 217 -24.72 -27.73 17.81
C GLU A 217 -26.24 -27.54 17.73
N ALA A 218 -26.72 -26.71 16.81
CA ALA A 218 -28.15 -26.51 16.58
C ALA A 218 -28.80 -27.77 16.02
N GLU A 219 -28.19 -28.42 15.03
CA GLU A 219 -28.67 -29.69 14.46
C GLU A 219 -28.71 -30.81 15.51
N GLN A 220 -27.69 -30.90 16.38
CA GLN A 220 -27.67 -31.86 17.48
C GLN A 220 -28.80 -31.60 18.49
N LYS A 221 -29.06 -30.33 18.85
CA LYS A 221 -30.17 -29.96 19.73
C LYS A 221 -31.52 -30.28 19.12
N VAL A 222 -31.72 -29.98 17.83
CA VAL A 222 -32.95 -30.32 17.10
C VAL A 222 -33.16 -31.83 17.10
N LYS A 223 -32.10 -32.62 16.81
CA LYS A 223 -32.17 -34.08 16.84
C LYS A 223 -32.55 -34.61 18.22
N MET A 224 -31.92 -34.12 19.29
CA MET A 224 -32.27 -34.51 20.67
C MET A 224 -33.72 -34.14 21.05
N LEU A 225 -34.21 -32.98 20.59
CA LEU A 225 -35.60 -32.57 20.83
C LEU A 225 -36.59 -33.48 20.09
N ILE A 226 -36.32 -33.82 18.84
CA ILE A 226 -37.12 -34.77 18.04
C ILE A 226 -37.16 -36.14 18.75
N GLU A 227 -36.01 -36.66 19.17
CA GLU A 227 -35.94 -37.93 19.91
C GLU A 227 -36.74 -37.89 21.21
N ARG A 228 -36.72 -36.76 21.93
CA ARG A 228 -37.45 -36.58 23.18
C ARG A 228 -38.97 -36.42 22.98
N LEU A 229 -39.39 -35.72 21.93
CA LEU A 229 -40.81 -35.62 21.56
C LEU A 229 -41.39 -36.98 21.19
N ASN A 230 -40.66 -37.75 20.36
CA ASN A 230 -41.03 -39.13 20.02
C ASN A 230 -41.15 -40.01 21.26
N ALA A 231 -40.23 -39.91 22.22
CA ALA A 231 -40.30 -40.65 23.48
C ALA A 231 -41.51 -40.27 24.37
N LEU A 232 -42.04 -39.06 24.22
CA LEU A 232 -43.27 -38.60 24.89
C LEU A 232 -44.55 -38.98 24.12
N GLY A 233 -44.44 -39.68 22.98
CA GLY A 233 -45.56 -40.05 22.13
C GLY A 233 -46.14 -38.89 21.32
N VAL A 234 -45.40 -37.78 21.19
CA VAL A 234 -45.78 -36.63 20.39
C VAL A 234 -45.05 -36.73 19.05
N ASP A 235 -45.81 -36.78 17.95
CA ASP A 235 -45.25 -36.75 16.59
C ASP A 235 -44.75 -35.33 16.27
N PRO A 236 -43.44 -35.11 16.10
CA PRO A 236 -42.88 -33.80 15.80
C PRO A 236 -43.40 -33.18 14.50
N GLU A 237 -43.81 -33.99 13.52
CA GLU A 237 -44.36 -33.47 12.25
C GLU A 237 -45.74 -32.84 12.42
N THR A 238 -46.43 -33.13 13.53
CA THR A 238 -47.73 -32.50 13.84
C THR A 238 -47.60 -31.12 14.49
N LEU A 239 -46.36 -30.70 14.82
CA LEU A 239 -46.05 -29.42 15.48
C LEU A 239 -45.39 -28.37 14.54
N LEU A 240 -45.03 -28.77 13.32
CA LEU A 240 -44.48 -27.90 12.26
C LEU A 240 -45.59 -27.46 11.30
#